data_AF-B1V1G4-F1
#
_entry.id   AF-B1V1G4-F1
#
_cell.length_a   1.000
_cell.length_b   1.000
_cell.length_c   1.000
_cell.angle_alpha   90.00
_cell.angle_beta   90.00
_cell.angle_gamma   90.00
#
_symmetry.space_group_name_H-M   'P 1'
#
loop_
_entity.id
_entity.type
_entity.pdbx_description
1 polymer ?
#
loop_
_entity_poly.entity_id
_entity_poly.type
_entity_poly.pdbx_seq_one_letter_code
_entity_poly.pdbx_strand_id
1 'polypeptide(L)'
;MGIGITVVMFLILIIIYIVSEEYKRLKEEKRTETIRNLENKRYKYVLNIIMRDDTETQIVAYSNKEYDCESIFNIFLKTDLDCIVNREDDGLVLLPKEDIKGYEFTSLELGGN
;
A
#
# COMPACT_ATOMS: atom_id res chain seq x y z
N MET A 1 13.89 14.32 -47.84
CA MET A 1 13.70 12.97 -47.27
C MET A 1 13.78 12.90 -45.74
N GLY A 2 14.12 13.97 -45.00
CA GLY A 2 14.19 13.93 -43.52
C GLY A 2 12.88 14.22 -42.77
N ILE A 3 11.97 15.02 -43.35
CA ILE A 3 10.75 15.51 -42.67
C ILE A 3 9.75 14.38 -42.36
N GLY A 4 9.64 13.38 -43.26
CA GLY A 4 8.71 12.26 -43.05
C GLY A 4 9.10 11.37 -41.87
N ILE A 5 10.40 11.18 -41.61
CA ILE A 5 10.90 10.36 -40.51
C ILE A 5 10.69 11.07 -39.17
N THR A 6 10.93 12.39 -39.09
CA THR A 6 10.68 13.17 -37.88
C THR A 6 9.19 13.25 -37.52
N VAL A 7 8.31 13.38 -38.51
CA VAL A 7 6.85 13.38 -38.27
C VAL A 7 6.37 12.02 -37.74
N VAL A 8 6.85 10.92 -38.32
CA VAL A 8 6.51 9.56 -37.85
C VAL A 8 7.04 9.32 -36.43
N MET A 9 8.27 9.74 -36.12
CA MET A 9 8.84 9.61 -34.79
C MET A 9 8.06 10.41 -33.74
N PHE A 10 7.61 11.62 -34.10
CA PHE A 10 6.78 12.46 -33.23
C PHE A 10 5.40 11.83 -32.94
N LEU A 11 4.77 11.22 -33.95
CA LEU A 11 3.51 10.51 -33.79
C LEU A 11 3.65 9.29 -32.87
N ILE A 12 4.74 8.54 -32.98
CA ILE A 12 5.02 7.38 -32.10
C ILE A 12 5.16 7.84 -30.64
N LEU A 13 5.86 8.95 -30.38
CA LEU A 13 6.00 9.50 -29.03
C LEU A 13 4.66 9.93 -28.43
N ILE A 14 3.78 10.54 -29.23
CA ILE A 14 2.43 10.91 -28.80
C ILE A 14 1.62 9.67 -28.44
N ILE A 15 1.67 8.62 -29.26
CA ILE A 15 0.95 7.37 -28.99
C ILE A 15 1.47 6.72 -27.70
N ILE A 16 2.80 6.66 -27.51
CA ILE A 16 3.40 6.12 -26.28
C ILE A 16 2.97 6.95 -25.07
N TYR A 17 2.94 8.28 -25.18
CA TYR A 17 2.50 9.17 -24.11
C TYR A 17 1.04 8.90 -23.71
N ILE A 18 0.13 8.86 -24.69
CA ILE A 18 -1.31 8.61 -24.46
C ILE A 18 -1.51 7.24 -23.80
N VAL A 19 -0.88 6.20 -24.33
CA VAL A 19 -0.97 4.83 -23.77
C VAL A 19 -0.41 4.78 -22.35
N SER A 20 0.68 5.49 -22.08
CA SER A 20 1.28 5.56 -20.74
C SER A 20 0.37 6.28 -19.74
N GLU A 21 -0.27 7.39 -20.11
CA GLU A 21 -1.22 8.08 -19.23
C GLU A 21 -2.46 7.25 -18.97
N GLU A 22 -3.00 6.61 -20.01
CA GLU A 22 -4.18 5.77 -19.88
C GLU A 22 -3.90 4.55 -18.99
N TYR A 23 -2.72 3.94 -19.12
CA TYR A 23 -2.28 2.88 -18.24
C TYR A 23 -2.16 3.33 -16.77
N LYS A 24 -1.60 4.52 -16.51
CA LYS A 24 -1.53 5.09 -15.16
C LYS A 24 -2.92 5.32 -14.58
N ARG A 25 -3.83 5.92 -15.36
CA ARG A 25 -5.21 6.16 -14.96
C ARG A 25 -5.95 4.87 -14.62
N LEU A 26 -5.85 3.84 -15.47
CA LEU A 26 -6.47 2.53 -15.23
C LEU A 26 -5.93 1.85 -13.97
N LYS A 27 -4.62 2.01 -13.69
CA LYS A 27 -3.98 1.48 -12.47
C LYS A 27 -4.52 2.19 -11.23
N GLU A 28 -4.66 3.52 -11.27
CA GLU A 28 -5.22 4.33 -10.18
C GLU A 28 -6.71 4.03 -9.94
N GLU A 29 -7.50 3.86 -11.00
CA GLU A 29 -8.92 3.55 -10.92
C GLU A 29 -9.15 2.17 -10.26
N LYS A 30 -8.40 1.14 -10.71
CA LYS A 30 -8.41 -0.19 -10.05
C LYS A 30 -7.95 -0.13 -8.60
N ARG A 31 -6.93 0.69 -8.28
CA ARG A 31 -6.47 0.88 -6.90
C ARG A 31 -7.58 1.50 -6.05
N THR A 32 -8.24 2.53 -6.55
CA THR A 32 -9.34 3.23 -5.86
C THR A 32 -10.52 2.30 -5.62
N GLU A 33 -10.90 1.50 -6.61
CA GLU A 33 -11.98 0.52 -6.47
C GLU A 33 -11.61 -0.58 -5.46
N THR A 34 -10.36 -1.05 -5.47
CA THR A 34 -9.85 -2.03 -4.49
C THR A 34 -9.85 -1.46 -3.07
N ILE A 35 -9.40 -0.22 -2.88
CA ILE A 35 -9.43 0.47 -1.58
C ILE A 35 -10.87 0.62 -1.10
N ARG A 36 -11.78 1.07 -1.95
CA ARG A 36 -13.21 1.21 -1.61
C ARG A 36 -13.84 -0.12 -1.19
N ASN A 37 -13.48 -1.23 -1.85
CA ASN A 37 -13.95 -2.57 -1.48
C ASN A 37 -13.37 -3.06 -0.14
N LEU A 38 -12.17 -2.62 0.22
CA LEU A 38 -11.54 -2.91 1.51
C LEU A 38 -12.11 -2.02 2.63
N GLU A 39 -12.42 -0.77 2.36
CA GLU A 39 -13.09 0.13 3.31
C GLU A 39 -14.52 -0.29 3.61
N ASN A 40 -15.15 -1.06 2.72
CA ASN A 40 -16.45 -1.68 2.95
C ASN A 40 -16.38 -2.95 3.84
N LYS A 41 -15.25 -3.19 4.52
CA LYS A 41 -15.13 -4.27 5.51
C LYS A 41 -15.56 -3.80 6.89
N ARG A 42 -16.09 -4.72 7.70
CA ARG A 42 -16.67 -4.40 9.01
C ARG A 42 -15.65 -3.88 10.03
N TYR A 43 -14.42 -4.34 9.98
CA TYR A 43 -13.37 -4.01 10.93
C TYR A 43 -12.13 -3.47 10.23
N LYS A 44 -11.54 -2.43 10.81
CA LYS A 44 -10.25 -1.85 10.42
C LYS A 44 -9.29 -1.92 11.60
N TYR A 45 -8.09 -2.42 11.32
CA TYR A 45 -7.00 -2.54 12.26
C TYR A 45 -5.83 -1.69 11.79
N VAL A 46 -5.35 -0.81 12.66
CA VAL A 46 -4.25 0.11 12.37
C VAL A 46 -3.13 -0.16 13.36
N LEU A 47 -1.94 -0.44 12.83
CA LEU A 47 -0.71 -0.54 13.60
C LEU A 47 0.23 0.58 13.15
N ASN A 48 0.53 1.51 14.07
CA ASN A 48 1.60 2.47 13.88
C ASN A 48 2.87 1.90 14.52
N ILE A 49 3.94 1.86 13.75
CA ILE A 49 5.26 1.41 14.16
C ILE A 49 6.14 2.65 14.28
N ILE A 50 6.71 2.86 15.46
CA ILE A 50 7.63 3.97 15.72
C ILE A 50 9.04 3.38 15.75
N MET A 51 9.88 3.79 14.81
CA MET A 51 11.28 3.37 14.71
C MET A 51 12.15 4.19 15.67
N ARG A 52 13.38 3.74 15.92
CA ARG A 52 14.35 4.43 16.80
C ARG A 52 14.85 5.76 16.26
N ASP A 53 14.81 5.95 14.95
CA ASP A 53 15.08 7.23 14.29
C ASP A 53 13.85 8.17 14.30
N ASP A 54 12.83 7.82 15.09
CA ASP A 54 11.54 8.50 15.21
C ASP A 54 10.73 8.52 13.90
N THR A 55 11.07 7.69 12.92
CA THR A 55 10.20 7.49 11.75
C THR A 55 8.97 6.67 12.11
N GLU A 56 7.82 7.07 11.58
CA GLU A 56 6.54 6.39 11.81
C GLU A 56 6.07 5.69 10.54
N THR A 57 5.78 4.39 10.64
CA THR A 57 5.18 3.61 9.55
C THR A 57 3.82 3.07 9.97
N GLN A 58 2.81 3.28 9.14
CA GLN A 58 1.46 2.78 9.40
C GLN A 58 1.16 1.55 8.54
N ILE A 59 0.70 0.48 9.19
CA ILE A 59 0.18 -0.72 8.54
C ILE A 59 -1.32 -0.81 8.83
N VAL A 60 -2.13 -0.98 7.78
CA VAL A 60 -3.59 -1.05 7.88
C VAL A 60 -4.08 -2.40 7.36
N ALA A 61 -4.95 -3.07 8.13
CA ALA A 61 -5.63 -4.28 7.71
C ALA A 61 -7.15 -4.12 7.83
N TYR A 62 -7.89 -4.70 6.88
CA TYR A 62 -9.34 -4.69 6.84
C TYR A 62 -9.88 -6.12 6.89
N SER A 63 -10.95 -6.35 7.67
CA SER A 63 -11.52 -7.68 7.86
C SER A 63 -13.04 -7.63 8.09
N ASN A 64 -13.75 -8.67 7.68
CA ASN A 64 -15.15 -8.89 8.09
C ASN A 64 -15.29 -9.68 9.39
N LYS A 65 -14.22 -10.37 9.79
CA LYS A 65 -14.14 -11.10 11.04
C LYS A 65 -13.44 -10.23 12.09
N GLU A 66 -13.98 -10.24 13.30
CA GLU A 66 -13.33 -9.66 14.47
C GLU A 66 -12.17 -10.56 14.93
N TYR A 67 -11.02 -9.92 15.13
CA TYR A 67 -9.84 -10.50 15.76
C TYR A 67 -9.60 -9.78 17.08
N ASP A 68 -9.24 -10.56 18.11
CA ASP A 68 -8.66 -10.00 19.32
C ASP A 68 -7.29 -9.35 19.04
N CYS A 69 -6.84 -8.51 19.98
CA CYS A 69 -5.58 -7.79 19.85
C CYS A 69 -4.39 -8.74 19.62
N GLU A 70 -4.28 -9.84 20.37
CA GLU A 70 -3.13 -10.74 20.27
C GLU A 70 -3.04 -11.42 18.88
N SER A 71 -4.18 -11.85 18.34
CA SER A 71 -4.28 -12.48 17.03
C SER A 71 -3.89 -11.53 15.91
N ILE A 72 -4.39 -10.29 15.91
CA ILE A 72 -4.07 -9.31 14.87
C ILE A 72 -2.64 -8.78 15.02
N PHE A 73 -2.14 -8.65 16.25
CA PHE A 73 -0.72 -8.35 16.50
C PHE A 73 0.18 -9.45 15.95
N ASN A 74 -0.15 -10.73 16.12
CA ASN A 74 0.62 -11.82 15.53
C ASN A 74 0.57 -11.84 13.99
N ILE A 75 -0.50 -11.32 13.38
CA ILE A 75 -0.58 -11.15 11.92
C ILE A 75 0.39 -10.05 11.46
N PHE A 76 0.42 -8.91 12.15
CA PHE A 76 1.32 -7.80 11.80
C PHE A 76 2.78 -8.08 12.18
N LEU A 77 2.99 -8.64 13.37
CA LEU A 77 4.27 -8.83 14.03
C LEU A 77 4.45 -10.31 14.33
N LYS A 78 4.54 -11.13 13.27
CA LYS A 78 4.80 -12.56 13.42
C LYS A 78 6.05 -12.75 14.29
N THR A 79 5.89 -13.25 15.52
CA THR A 79 6.89 -13.16 16.61
C THR A 79 8.23 -13.76 16.23
N ASP A 80 8.22 -14.81 15.43
CA ASP A 80 9.40 -15.60 15.06
C ASP A 80 10.21 -14.98 13.90
N LEU A 81 9.79 -13.83 13.37
CA LEU A 81 10.50 -13.12 12.29
C LEU A 81 11.34 -11.98 12.85
N ASP A 82 12.52 -11.73 12.26
CA ASP A 82 13.42 -10.65 12.67
C ASP A 82 13.06 -9.28 12.06
N CYS A 83 12.23 -9.25 11.01
CA CYS A 83 11.83 -8.02 10.34
C CYS A 83 10.38 -8.06 9.83
N ILE A 84 9.84 -6.88 9.53
CA ILE A 84 8.56 -6.68 8.85
C ILE A 84 8.85 -6.22 7.43
N VAL A 85 8.20 -6.85 6.44
CA VAL A 85 8.31 -6.45 5.03
C VAL A 85 7.10 -5.60 4.68
N ASN A 86 7.32 -4.30 4.47
CA ASN A 86 6.31 -3.39 3.95
C ASN A 86 6.49 -3.21 2.44
N ARG A 87 5.40 -3.16 1.67
CA ARG A 87 5.45 -2.86 0.24
C ARG A 87 4.90 -1.46 0.01
N GLU A 88 5.78 -0.55 -0.37
CA GLU A 88 5.45 0.83 -0.71
C GLU A 88 5.42 1.01 -2.23
N ASP A 89 4.93 2.16 -2.69
CA ASP A 89 4.76 2.46 -4.12
C ASP A 89 6.09 2.38 -4.90
N ASP A 90 7.23 2.62 -4.23
CA ASP A 90 8.58 2.60 -4.80
C ASP A 90 9.36 1.29 -4.56
N GLY A 91 8.82 0.33 -3.80
CA GLY A 91 9.50 -0.94 -3.57
C GLY A 91 9.15 -1.67 -2.28
N LEU A 92 10.02 -2.60 -1.90
CA LEU A 92 9.93 -3.31 -0.63
C LEU A 92 10.81 -2.59 0.40
N VAL A 93 10.20 -2.22 1.52
CA VAL A 93 10.86 -1.64 2.69
C VAL A 93 10.95 -2.72 3.77
N LEU A 94 12.14 -2.88 4.32
CA LEU A 94 12.39 -3.79 5.44
C LEU A 94 12.45 -2.96 6.72
N LEU A 95 11.65 -3.34 7.71
CA LEU A 95 11.67 -2.75 9.04
C LEU A 95 12.24 -3.79 10.02
N PRO A 96 13.54 -3.72 10.37
CA PRO A 96 14.14 -4.60 11.36
C PRO A 96 13.48 -4.39 12.71
N LYS A 97 13.11 -5.48 13.41
CA LYS A 97 12.42 -5.35 14.70
C LYS A 97 13.33 -4.78 15.79
N GLU A 98 14.63 -5.00 15.67
CA GLU A 98 15.61 -4.43 16.59
C GLU A 98 15.62 -2.90 16.58
N ASP A 99 15.21 -2.29 15.46
CA ASP A 99 15.16 -0.84 15.29
C ASP A 99 13.79 -0.24 15.65
N ILE A 100 12.83 -1.06 16.08
CA ILE A 100 11.52 -0.60 16.52
C ILE A 100 11.62 -0.11 17.97
N LYS A 101 11.18 1.12 18.19
CA LYS A 101 11.10 1.77 19.51
C LYS A 101 9.77 1.43 20.20
N GLY A 102 8.68 1.35 19.45
CA GLY A 102 7.36 1.06 20.00
C GLY A 102 6.27 0.86 18.95
N TYR A 103 5.08 0.52 19.44
CA TYR A 103 3.89 0.30 18.63
C TYR A 103 2.69 0.99 19.24
N GLU A 104 1.81 1.50 18.39
CA GLU A 104 0.48 1.94 18.78
C GLU A 104 -0.55 1.21 17.93
N PHE A 105 -1.54 0.59 18.58
CA PHE A 105 -2.54 -0.20 17.90
C PHE A 105 -3.93 0.36 18.14
N THR A 106 -4.71 0.44 17.07
CA THR A 106 -6.11 0.89 17.09
C THR A 106 -6.98 -0.06 16.27
N SER A 107 -8.10 -0.48 16.87
CA SER A 107 -9.15 -1.25 16.20
C SER A 107 -10.43 -0.41 16.07
N LEU A 108 -11.02 -0.39 14.88
CA LEU A 108 -12.24 0.36 14.57
C LEU A 108 -13.28 -0.59 13.96
N GLU A 109 -14.48 -0.63 14.53
CA GLU A 109 -15.65 -1.20 13.86
C GLU A 109 -16.25 -0.12 12.94
N LEU A 110 -16.26 -0.38 11.65
CA LEU A 110 -16.69 0.57 10.62
C LEU A 110 -18.21 0.50 10.34
N GLY A 111 -18.89 -0.52 10.87
CA GLY A 111 -20.29 -0.81 10.56
C GLY A 111 -20.41 -1.39 9.15
N GLY A 112 -20.72 -2.68 9.06
CA GLY A 112 -21.05 -3.30 7.77
C GLY A 112 -22.51 -3.01 7.40
N ASN A 113 -22.76 -2.61 6.15
CA ASN A 113 -24.11 -2.66 5.57
C ASN A 113 -24.59 -4.10 5.42
#